data_AF-A0A379FI21-F1
#
_entry.id   AF-A0A379FI21-F1
#
_cell.length_a   1.000
_cell.length_b   1.000
_cell.length_c   1.000
_cell.angle_alpha   90.00
_cell.angle_beta   90.00
_cell.angle_gamma   90.00
#
_symmetry.space_group_name_H-M   'P 1'
#
loop_
_entity.id
_entity.type
_entity.pdbx_description
1 polymer ?
#
loop_
_entity_poly.entity_id
_entity_poly.type
_entity_poly.pdbx_seq_one_letter_code
_entity_poly.pdbx_strand_id
1 'polypeptide(L)'
;MKSYKIAVSYDMSDYISTHRECVDILHTDFSDVAVIIISLNDIQNGKLNLIEQNSFEQPIFAVINKDEVIPANIINRLTGVIDLNKKNSELYNKQLETAALKYEESLLPPFFGSLKKYVEQGNSAFDCPGHQGGEFFRRHPLGNQFVEYFGENLFRSDLCNADVSMGDLLIHEGAPCAAQQHAAKVFNADKTYFVLNGTSSSNKVVLNALWHQMT
;
A
#
# COMPACT_ATOMS: atom_id res chain seq x y z
N MET A 1 -3.22 -3.89 12.07
CA MET A 1 -2.49 -2.79 11.41
C MET A 1 -3.22 -1.49 11.65
N LYS A 2 -2.50 -0.36 11.75
CA LYS A 2 -3.14 0.95 11.79
C LYS A 2 -3.79 1.20 10.42
N SER A 3 -5.06 1.58 10.41
CA SER A 3 -5.80 1.89 9.18
C SER A 3 -5.29 3.22 8.59
N TYR A 4 -5.27 3.36 7.26
CA TYR A 4 -4.98 4.64 6.63
C TYR A 4 -6.05 5.67 7.00
N LYS A 5 -5.64 6.92 7.06
CA LYS A 5 -6.42 8.07 7.49
C LYS A 5 -7.25 8.66 6.35
N ILE A 6 -8.16 9.55 6.68
CA ILE A 6 -8.88 10.40 5.73
C ILE A 6 -8.42 11.84 5.93
N ALA A 7 -7.94 12.50 4.87
CA ALA A 7 -7.61 13.91 4.93
C ALA A 7 -8.85 14.75 4.64
N VAL A 8 -9.15 15.76 5.46
CA VAL A 8 -10.36 16.58 5.38
C VAL A 8 -10.04 18.07 5.43
N SER A 9 -10.78 18.88 4.67
CA SER A 9 -10.67 20.36 4.68
C SER A 9 -11.05 21.01 6.02
N TYR A 10 -12.00 20.41 6.74
CA TYR A 10 -12.51 20.89 8.02
C TYR A 10 -13.10 19.69 8.78
N ASP A 11 -13.54 19.90 10.02
CA ASP A 11 -14.14 18.82 10.81
C ASP A 11 -15.45 18.33 10.17
N MET A 12 -15.45 17.08 9.71
CA MET A 12 -16.57 16.43 9.03
C MET A 12 -17.29 15.41 9.92
N SER A 13 -17.01 15.40 11.23
CA SER A 13 -17.51 14.39 12.18
C SER A 13 -19.04 14.29 12.23
N ASP A 14 -19.74 15.40 11.96
CA ASP A 14 -21.21 15.45 11.94
C ASP A 14 -21.84 14.88 10.65
N TYR A 15 -21.04 14.69 9.60
CA TYR A 15 -21.52 14.36 8.25
C TYR A 15 -21.06 12.98 7.76
N ILE A 16 -19.91 12.53 8.24
CA ILE A 16 -19.28 11.27 7.82
C ILE A 16 -19.08 10.40 9.05
N SER A 17 -19.58 9.17 8.99
CA SER A 17 -19.34 8.17 10.03
C SER A 17 -18.30 7.19 9.51
N THR A 18 -17.07 7.34 9.99
CA THR A 18 -15.92 6.49 9.64
C THR A 18 -15.20 6.02 10.88
N HIS A 19 -14.61 4.82 10.79
CA HIS A 19 -13.73 4.28 11.81
C HIS A 19 -12.27 4.74 11.65
N ARG A 20 -11.98 5.45 10.55
CA ARG A 20 -10.65 5.97 10.21
C ARG A 20 -10.41 7.29 10.92
N GLU A 21 -9.15 7.52 11.29
CA GLU A 21 -8.71 8.80 11.84
C GLU A 21 -8.81 9.88 10.74
N CYS A 22 -9.40 11.03 11.08
CA CYS A 22 -9.47 12.19 10.19
C CYS A 22 -8.33 13.17 10.51
N VAL A 23 -7.64 13.67 9.48
CA VAL A 23 -6.55 14.65 9.60
C VAL A 23 -6.79 15.84 8.69
N ASP A 24 -6.30 17.01 9.08
CA ASP A 24 -6.38 18.22 8.26
C ASP A 24 -5.47 18.10 7.03
N ILE A 25 -6.00 18.44 5.85
CA ILE A 25 -5.26 18.51 4.58
C ILE A 25 -4.03 19.42 4.63
N LEU A 26 -3.98 20.41 5.54
CA LEU A 26 -2.84 21.31 5.72
C LEU A 26 -1.76 20.73 6.64
N HIS A 27 -2.09 19.68 7.38
CA HIS A 27 -1.22 19.08 8.41
C HIS A 27 -0.92 17.61 8.10
N THR A 28 -0.84 17.25 6.82
CA THR A 28 -0.50 15.90 6.34
C THR A 28 0.41 15.97 5.11
N ASP A 29 1.27 14.97 4.97
CA ASP A 29 2.08 14.72 3.76
C ASP A 29 1.42 13.70 2.82
N PHE A 30 0.18 13.30 3.13
CA PHE A 30 -0.63 12.29 2.44
C PHE A 30 -0.06 10.85 2.45
N SER A 31 1.07 10.59 3.12
CA SER A 31 1.72 9.27 3.10
C SER A 31 0.91 8.17 3.78
N ASP A 32 0.12 8.53 4.79
CA ASP A 32 -0.76 7.63 5.54
C ASP A 32 -2.26 7.93 5.30
N VAL A 33 -2.58 8.58 4.19
CA VAL A 33 -3.94 8.96 3.80
C VAL A 33 -4.44 8.07 2.65
N ALA A 34 -5.64 7.51 2.80
CA ALA A 34 -6.28 6.70 1.76
C ALA A 34 -7.31 7.46 0.92
N VAL A 35 -7.92 8.53 1.47
CA VAL A 35 -8.93 9.34 0.78
C VAL A 35 -8.78 10.79 1.20
N ILE A 36 -8.99 11.69 0.24
CA ILE A 36 -8.95 13.14 0.48
C ILE A 36 -10.35 13.71 0.25
N ILE A 37 -10.82 14.51 1.20
CA ILE A 37 -12.12 15.17 1.16
C ILE A 37 -11.89 16.68 1.24
N ILE A 38 -12.22 17.38 0.16
CA ILE A 38 -11.95 18.80 0.01
C ILE A 38 -13.25 19.62 -0.13
N SER A 39 -13.31 20.77 0.52
CA SER A 39 -14.42 21.72 0.40
C SER A 39 -14.35 22.53 -0.90
N LEU A 40 -15.49 23.00 -1.39
CA LEU A 40 -15.52 23.86 -2.57
C LEU A 40 -14.72 25.18 -2.37
N ASN A 41 -14.78 25.75 -1.17
CA ASN A 41 -13.98 26.93 -0.79
C ASN A 41 -12.47 26.65 -0.91
N ASP A 42 -12.02 25.49 -0.44
CA ASP A 42 -10.60 25.12 -0.54
C ASP A 42 -10.16 24.84 -1.97
N ILE A 43 -11.04 24.29 -2.80
CA ILE A 43 -10.79 24.15 -4.23
C ILE A 43 -10.61 25.53 -4.88
N GLN A 44 -11.50 26.49 -4.57
CA GLN A 44 -11.42 27.86 -5.07
C GLN A 44 -10.15 28.59 -4.61
N ASN A 45 -9.68 28.30 -3.40
CA ASN A 45 -8.41 28.79 -2.86
C ASN A 45 -7.17 28.08 -3.44
N GLY A 46 -7.34 27.21 -4.44
CA GLY A 46 -6.24 26.55 -5.14
C GLY A 46 -5.65 25.32 -4.44
N LYS A 47 -6.23 24.87 -3.32
CA LYS A 47 -5.71 23.71 -2.57
C LYS A 47 -5.77 22.40 -3.35
N LEU A 48 -6.70 22.28 -4.32
CA LEU A 48 -6.77 21.10 -5.19
C LEU A 48 -5.47 20.90 -5.99
N ASN A 49 -4.87 21.99 -6.50
CA ASN A 49 -3.59 21.92 -7.21
C ASN A 49 -2.45 21.50 -6.28
N LEU A 50 -2.48 21.98 -5.03
CA LEU A 50 -1.49 21.62 -4.01
C LEU A 50 -1.58 20.13 -3.68
N ILE A 51 -2.80 19.60 -3.52
CA ILE A 51 -3.02 18.18 -3.27
C ILE A 51 -2.46 17.35 -4.44
N GLU A 52 -2.85 17.65 -5.68
CA GLU A 52 -2.37 16.88 -6.84
C GLU A 52 -0.85 16.90 -7.04
N GLN A 53 -0.16 17.92 -6.55
CA GLN A 53 1.30 18.00 -6.62
C GLN A 53 2.02 17.18 -5.54
N ASN A 54 1.37 16.92 -4.41
CA ASN A 54 1.99 16.31 -3.23
C ASN A 54 1.38 14.96 -2.85
N SER A 55 0.23 14.62 -3.43
CA SER A 55 -0.48 13.37 -3.17
C SER A 55 0.06 12.24 -4.05
N PHE A 56 -0.34 11.02 -3.71
CA PHE A 56 0.07 9.76 -4.36
C PHE A 56 -1.11 9.16 -5.13
N GLU A 57 -1.88 10.01 -5.83
CA GLU A 57 -3.09 9.60 -6.58
C GLU A 57 -4.25 9.08 -5.71
N GLN A 58 -4.31 9.51 -4.44
CA GLN A 58 -5.47 9.23 -3.60
C GLN A 58 -6.76 9.70 -4.28
N PRO A 59 -7.88 8.95 -4.11
CA PRO A 59 -9.18 9.42 -4.54
C PRO A 59 -9.57 10.72 -3.81
N ILE A 60 -10.00 11.72 -4.59
CA ILE A 60 -10.39 13.04 -4.10
C ILE A 60 -11.90 13.20 -4.20
N PHE A 61 -12.56 13.48 -3.07
CA PHE A 61 -13.98 13.77 -3.00
C PHE A 61 -14.19 15.25 -2.71
N ALA A 62 -15.06 15.90 -3.48
CA ALA A 62 -15.48 17.26 -3.15
C ALA A 62 -16.72 17.25 -2.25
N VAL A 63 -16.77 18.14 -1.29
CA VAL A 63 -17.94 18.37 -0.44
C VAL A 63 -18.65 19.63 -0.89
N ILE A 64 -19.97 19.53 -1.03
CA ILE A 64 -20.84 20.65 -1.38
C ILE A 64 -21.99 20.82 -0.38
N ASN A 65 -22.30 22.08 -0.11
CA ASN A 65 -23.47 22.55 0.62
C ASN A 65 -24.62 22.90 -0.32
N LYS A 66 -25.71 23.40 0.27
CA LYS A 66 -26.90 23.78 -0.49
C LYS A 66 -26.54 24.89 -1.48
N ASP A 67 -26.99 24.73 -2.72
CA ASP A 67 -26.82 25.69 -3.81
C ASP A 67 -25.36 25.82 -4.33
N GLU A 68 -24.43 25.02 -3.82
CA GLU A 68 -23.07 24.93 -4.36
C GLU A 68 -23.03 23.99 -5.57
N VAL A 69 -22.32 24.42 -6.62
CA VAL A 69 -22.16 23.67 -7.86
C VAL A 69 -20.68 23.46 -8.14
N ILE A 70 -20.29 22.20 -8.38
CA ILE A 70 -18.94 21.85 -8.80
C ILE A 70 -18.66 22.44 -10.19
N PRO A 71 -17.62 23.28 -10.35
CA PRO A 71 -17.23 23.80 -11.65
C PRO A 71 -16.88 22.68 -12.64
N ALA A 72 -17.35 22.79 -13.89
CA ALA A 72 -17.16 21.74 -14.91
C ALA A 72 -15.68 21.45 -15.23
N ASN A 73 -14.79 22.43 -15.02
CA ASN A 73 -13.35 22.26 -15.25
C ASN A 73 -12.65 21.39 -14.20
N ILE A 74 -13.26 21.14 -13.04
CA ILE A 74 -12.66 20.33 -11.98
C ILE A 74 -13.32 18.96 -11.81
N ILE A 75 -14.49 18.72 -12.41
CA ILE A 75 -15.25 17.48 -12.19
C ILE A 75 -14.46 16.21 -12.56
N ASN A 76 -13.63 16.29 -13.60
CA ASN A 76 -12.78 15.18 -14.06
C ASN A 76 -11.57 14.92 -13.16
N ARG A 77 -11.29 15.83 -12.21
CA ARG A 77 -10.20 15.73 -11.23
C ARG A 77 -10.68 15.11 -9.91
N LEU A 78 -11.98 14.88 -9.78
CA LEU A 78 -12.61 14.36 -8.58
C LEU A 78 -13.06 12.91 -8.81
N THR A 79 -12.90 12.07 -7.79
CA THR A 79 -13.44 10.71 -7.75
C THR A 79 -14.94 10.71 -7.45
N GLY A 80 -15.41 11.69 -6.67
CA GLY A 80 -16.83 11.79 -6.31
C GLY A 80 -17.19 13.11 -5.63
N VAL A 81 -18.48 13.29 -5.38
CA VAL A 81 -19.04 14.48 -4.73
C VAL A 81 -19.97 14.07 -3.60
N ILE A 82 -19.78 14.66 -2.43
CA ILE A 82 -20.57 14.46 -1.21
C ILE A 82 -21.46 15.69 -1.02
N ASP A 83 -22.78 15.48 -1.04
CA ASP A 83 -23.78 16.52 -0.83
C ASP A 83 -24.28 16.47 0.61
N LEU A 84 -23.89 17.45 1.42
CA LEU A 84 -24.16 17.48 2.86
C LEU A 84 -25.65 17.67 3.20
N ASN A 85 -26.47 18.11 2.24
CA ASN A 85 -27.89 18.31 2.47
C ASN A 85 -28.71 17.03 2.35
N LYS A 86 -28.14 16.01 1.70
CA LYS A 86 -28.83 14.74 1.51
C LYS A 86 -28.59 13.86 2.72
N LYS A 87 -29.67 13.29 3.27
CA LYS A 87 -29.63 12.24 4.30
C LYS A 87 -29.17 10.89 3.72
N ASN A 88 -28.06 10.89 2.99
CA ASN A 88 -27.44 9.72 2.35
C ASN A 88 -26.07 9.42 2.96
N SER A 89 -25.86 9.75 4.23
CA SER A 89 -24.59 9.55 4.93
C SER A 89 -24.08 8.11 4.83
N GLU A 90 -24.97 7.11 4.95
CA GLU A 90 -24.60 5.70 4.78
C GLU A 90 -24.02 5.38 3.39
N LEU A 91 -24.58 5.97 2.33
CA LEU A 91 -24.08 5.76 0.96
C LEU A 91 -22.70 6.37 0.79
N TYR A 92 -22.52 7.62 1.25
CA TYR A 92 -21.23 8.32 1.17
C TYR A 92 -20.15 7.62 1.98
N ASN A 93 -20.48 7.13 3.18
CA ASN A 93 -19.54 6.36 4.00
C ASN A 93 -19.10 5.08 3.27
N LYS A 94 -20.03 4.36 2.63
CA LYS A 94 -19.69 3.17 1.82
C LYS A 94 -18.82 3.51 0.62
N GLN A 95 -19.10 4.62 -0.07
CA GLN A 95 -18.30 5.07 -1.22
C GLN A 95 -16.88 5.44 -0.80
N LEU A 96 -16.74 6.20 0.28
CA LEU A 96 -15.44 6.59 0.85
C LEU A 96 -14.65 5.35 1.26
N GLU A 97 -15.24 4.43 2.02
CA GLU A 97 -14.54 3.21 2.45
C GLU A 97 -14.15 2.33 1.26
N THR A 98 -15.04 2.18 0.28
CA THR A 98 -14.72 1.41 -0.94
C THR A 98 -13.56 2.03 -1.70
N ALA A 99 -13.54 3.37 -1.83
CA ALA A 99 -12.44 4.08 -2.47
C ALA A 99 -11.13 3.94 -1.68
N ALA A 100 -11.19 4.03 -0.35
CA ALA A 100 -10.05 3.85 0.54
C ALA A 100 -9.41 2.47 0.38
N LEU A 101 -10.22 1.40 0.49
CA LEU A 101 -9.77 0.02 0.37
C LEU A 101 -9.18 -0.27 -1.01
N LYS A 102 -9.82 0.26 -2.06
CA LYS A 102 -9.32 0.12 -3.43
C LYS A 102 -7.96 0.81 -3.62
N TYR A 103 -7.80 2.00 -3.06
CA TYR A 103 -6.53 2.72 -3.09
C TYR A 103 -5.44 1.95 -2.32
N GLU A 104 -5.72 1.52 -1.09
CA GLU A 104 -4.78 0.73 -0.29
C GLU A 104 -4.35 -0.57 -0.97
N GLU A 105 -5.27 -1.28 -1.63
CA GLU A 105 -4.94 -2.47 -2.40
C GLU A 105 -4.07 -2.14 -3.62
N SER A 106 -4.32 -0.99 -4.27
CA SER A 106 -3.53 -0.54 -5.43
C SER A 106 -2.08 -0.17 -5.08
N LEU A 107 -1.81 0.21 -3.82
CA LEU A 107 -0.46 0.52 -3.35
C LEU A 107 0.43 -0.72 -3.19
N LEU A 108 -0.15 -1.91 -3.05
CA LEU A 108 0.62 -3.12 -2.74
C LEU A 108 1.28 -3.70 -4.01
N PRO A 109 2.63 -3.73 -4.09
CA PRO A 109 3.31 -4.39 -5.18
C PRO A 109 3.06 -5.91 -5.13
N PRO A 110 3.16 -6.63 -6.27
CA PRO A 110 2.73 -8.02 -6.36
C PRO A 110 3.29 -8.95 -5.27
N PHE A 111 4.59 -8.90 -4.99
CA PHE A 111 5.22 -9.78 -4.00
C PHE A 111 4.86 -9.39 -2.56
N PHE A 112 4.96 -8.10 -2.22
CA PHE A 112 4.66 -7.63 -0.86
C PHE A 112 3.17 -7.79 -0.52
N GLY A 113 2.27 -7.53 -1.47
CA GLY A 113 0.84 -7.75 -1.30
C GLY A 113 0.51 -9.22 -1.02
N SER A 114 1.11 -10.15 -1.78
CA SER A 114 0.95 -11.59 -1.53
C SER A 114 1.53 -12.01 -0.19
N LEU A 115 2.71 -11.53 0.18
CA LEU A 115 3.37 -11.85 1.46
C LEU A 115 2.51 -11.38 2.64
N LYS A 116 2.01 -10.14 2.59
CA LYS A 116 1.11 -9.60 3.62
C LYS A 116 -0.16 -10.47 3.76
N LYS A 117 -0.81 -10.78 2.63
CA LYS A 117 -2.01 -11.64 2.61
C LYS A 117 -1.71 -13.05 3.16
N TYR A 118 -0.53 -13.61 2.88
CA TYR A 118 -0.11 -14.91 3.41
C TYR A 118 0.04 -14.88 4.93
N VAL A 119 0.75 -13.88 5.46
CA VAL A 119 0.95 -13.72 6.91
C VAL A 119 -0.39 -13.52 7.63
N GLU A 120 -1.31 -12.76 7.04
CA GLU A 120 -2.66 -12.53 7.61
C GLU A 120 -3.52 -13.80 7.68
N GLN A 121 -3.21 -14.86 6.92
CA GLN A 121 -3.92 -16.15 7.02
C GLN A 121 -3.60 -16.92 8.31
N GLY A 122 -2.46 -16.64 8.94
CA GLY A 122 -2.09 -17.29 10.21
C GLY A 122 -1.87 -18.79 10.10
N ASN A 123 -1.33 -19.27 8.97
CA ASN A 123 -1.05 -20.69 8.75
C ASN A 123 -0.01 -21.23 9.75
N SER A 124 -0.17 -22.48 10.17
CA SER A 124 0.82 -23.18 11.00
C SER A 124 1.98 -23.70 10.14
N ALA A 125 3.19 -23.20 10.40
CA ALA A 125 4.41 -23.62 9.70
C ALA A 125 5.00 -24.89 10.33
N PHE A 126 5.20 -25.93 9.51
CA PHE A 126 5.90 -27.19 9.88
C PHE A 126 7.09 -27.47 8.95
N ASP A 127 7.51 -26.46 8.22
CA ASP A 127 8.57 -26.41 7.24
C ASP A 127 9.74 -25.56 7.77
N CYS A 128 10.60 -25.11 6.86
CA CYS A 128 11.64 -24.14 7.17
C CYS A 128 11.10 -22.71 7.00
N PRO A 129 11.65 -21.71 7.71
CA PRO A 129 12.70 -21.79 8.71
C PRO A 129 12.27 -22.43 10.04
N GLY A 130 13.21 -23.13 10.71
CA GLY A 130 12.91 -23.90 11.93
C GLY A 130 12.49 -23.07 13.16
N HIS A 131 12.58 -21.74 13.10
CA HIS A 131 12.01 -20.88 14.15
C HIS A 131 10.49 -20.71 14.03
N GLN A 132 9.88 -21.11 12.91
CA GLN A 132 8.43 -21.23 12.69
C GLN A 132 7.66 -19.99 13.14
N GLY A 133 7.90 -18.85 12.47
CA GLY A 133 7.25 -17.59 12.84
C GLY A 133 7.80 -16.92 14.10
N GLY A 134 8.91 -17.43 14.65
CA GLY A 134 9.61 -16.86 15.81
C GLY A 134 9.31 -17.59 17.11
N GLU A 135 8.46 -18.62 17.08
CA GLU A 135 8.08 -19.43 18.24
C GLU A 135 9.26 -20.10 18.93
N PHE A 136 10.28 -20.53 18.17
CA PHE A 136 11.50 -21.06 18.76
C PHE A 136 12.23 -20.02 19.62
N PHE A 137 12.39 -18.80 19.09
CA PHE A 137 13.10 -17.72 19.78
C PHE A 137 12.40 -17.33 21.10
N ARG A 138 11.06 -17.32 21.12
CA ARG A 138 10.27 -17.00 22.32
C ARG A 138 10.49 -17.97 23.49
N ARG A 139 11.09 -19.15 23.27
CA ARG A 139 11.40 -20.13 24.33
C ARG A 139 12.66 -19.81 25.13
N HIS A 140 13.47 -18.84 24.71
CA HIS A 140 14.69 -18.43 25.42
C HIS A 140 14.60 -16.95 25.81
N PRO A 141 14.98 -16.50 27.03
CA PRO A 141 14.83 -15.10 27.44
C PRO A 141 15.44 -14.09 26.47
N LEU A 142 16.65 -14.36 25.97
CA LEU A 142 17.30 -13.52 24.96
C LEU A 142 16.59 -13.59 23.59
N GLY A 143 16.04 -14.75 23.23
CA GLY A 143 15.32 -14.92 21.98
C GLY A 143 13.96 -14.22 22.01
N ASN A 144 13.27 -14.19 23.17
CA ASN A 144 12.04 -13.43 23.31
C ASN A 144 12.32 -11.92 23.18
N GLN A 145 13.39 -11.41 23.80
CA GLN A 145 13.82 -10.02 23.59
C GLN A 145 14.15 -9.73 22.12
N PHE A 146 14.76 -10.69 21.41
CA PHE A 146 15.04 -10.55 19.98
C PHE A 146 13.75 -10.44 19.16
N VAL A 147 12.73 -11.25 19.47
CA VAL A 147 11.42 -11.17 18.79
C VAL A 147 10.69 -9.87 19.13
N GLU A 148 10.73 -9.42 20.38
CA GLU A 148 10.13 -8.15 20.81
C GLU A 148 10.81 -6.94 20.17
N TYR A 149 12.14 -6.99 20.02
CA TYR A 149 12.91 -5.92 19.41
C TYR A 149 12.59 -5.73 17.92
N PHE A 150 12.53 -6.81 17.15
CA PHE A 150 12.27 -6.74 15.70
C PHE A 150 10.78 -6.74 15.35
N GLY A 151 9.93 -7.26 16.23
CA GLY A 151 8.51 -7.44 16.00
C GLY A 151 8.16 -8.74 15.29
N GLU A 152 6.97 -9.26 15.59
CA GLU A 152 6.52 -10.59 15.16
C GLU A 152 6.38 -10.72 13.63
N ASN A 153 5.91 -9.67 12.95
CA ASN A 153 5.71 -9.72 11.50
C ASN A 153 7.00 -10.02 10.72
N LEU A 154 8.17 -9.64 11.25
CA LEU A 154 9.44 -9.98 10.61
C LEU A 154 9.63 -11.50 10.55
N PHE A 155 9.39 -12.20 11.65
CA PHE A 155 9.59 -13.64 11.73
C PHE A 155 8.46 -14.43 11.06
N ARG A 156 7.23 -13.91 11.09
CA ARG A 156 6.08 -14.51 10.39
C ARG A 156 6.20 -14.42 8.87
N SER A 157 6.96 -13.45 8.37
CA SER A 157 7.22 -13.27 6.93
C SER A 157 8.52 -13.93 6.46
N ASP A 158 9.27 -14.59 7.35
CA ASP A 158 10.42 -15.41 6.98
C ASP A 158 9.94 -16.82 6.59
N LEU A 159 9.82 -17.01 5.27
CA LEU A 159 9.17 -18.14 4.60
C LEU A 159 10.18 -18.90 3.72
N CYS A 160 9.82 -20.11 3.28
CA CYS A 160 10.65 -20.90 2.38
C CYS A 160 9.91 -21.36 1.11
N ASN A 161 10.56 -22.19 0.30
CA ASN A 161 10.02 -22.72 -0.94
C ASN A 161 8.81 -23.65 -0.75
N ALA A 162 8.54 -24.12 0.48
CA ALA A 162 7.36 -24.93 0.79
C ALA A 162 6.08 -24.09 0.91
N ASP A 163 6.19 -22.77 1.06
CA ASP A 163 5.08 -21.81 1.02
C ASP A 163 4.63 -21.54 -0.42
N VAL A 164 4.18 -22.59 -1.12
CA VAL A 164 3.96 -22.60 -2.58
C VAL A 164 2.98 -21.53 -3.10
N SER A 165 2.09 -20.99 -2.25
CA SER A 165 1.18 -19.90 -2.61
C SER A 165 1.92 -18.59 -2.91
N MET A 166 3.15 -18.44 -2.40
CA MET A 166 4.04 -17.32 -2.73
C MET A 166 4.71 -17.50 -4.10
N GLY A 167 4.78 -18.71 -4.65
CA GLY A 167 5.50 -19.02 -5.88
C GLY A 167 6.97 -19.36 -5.64
N ASP A 168 7.82 -19.18 -6.66
CA ASP A 168 9.23 -19.58 -6.63
C ASP A 168 10.15 -18.45 -7.09
N LEU A 169 11.09 -18.07 -6.23
CA LEU A 169 12.07 -17.00 -6.47
C LEU A 169 13.15 -17.40 -7.49
N LEU A 170 13.56 -18.67 -7.50
CA LEU A 170 14.70 -19.17 -8.28
C LEU A 170 14.32 -19.41 -9.75
N ILE A 171 13.16 -20.02 -9.99
CA ILE A 171 12.66 -20.28 -11.36
C ILE A 171 11.65 -19.25 -11.84
N HIS A 172 11.37 -18.23 -11.02
CA HIS A 172 10.53 -17.08 -11.35
C HIS A 172 9.08 -17.46 -11.67
N GLU A 173 8.38 -17.99 -10.68
CA GLU A 173 6.94 -18.31 -10.76
C GLU A 173 6.15 -17.56 -9.69
N GLY A 174 4.85 -17.38 -9.92
CA GLY A 174 3.94 -16.75 -8.95
C GLY A 174 4.29 -15.29 -8.62
N ALA A 175 4.21 -14.93 -7.34
CA ALA A 175 4.38 -13.54 -6.88
C ALA A 175 5.78 -12.96 -7.16
N PRO A 176 6.90 -13.70 -7.01
CA PRO A 176 8.23 -13.29 -7.47
C PRO A 176 8.28 -12.84 -8.92
N CYS A 177 7.73 -13.65 -9.83
CA CYS A 177 7.72 -13.35 -11.26
C CYS A 177 6.92 -12.08 -11.56
N ALA A 178 5.73 -11.96 -10.97
CA ALA A 178 4.89 -10.78 -11.13
C ALA A 178 5.59 -9.50 -10.64
N ALA A 179 6.33 -9.57 -9.52
CA ALA A 179 7.10 -8.44 -9.02
C ALA A 179 8.29 -8.08 -9.91
N GLN A 180 9.00 -9.07 -10.46
CA GLN A 180 10.07 -8.84 -11.44
C GLN A 180 9.54 -8.20 -12.73
N GLN A 181 8.38 -8.65 -13.24
CA GLN A 181 7.73 -8.05 -14.40
C GLN A 181 7.25 -6.62 -14.12
N HIS A 182 6.71 -6.37 -12.93
CA HIS A 182 6.35 -5.02 -12.51
C HIS A 182 7.60 -4.11 -12.47
N ALA A 183 8.69 -4.57 -11.87
CA ALA A 183 9.95 -3.84 -11.84
C ALA A 183 10.51 -3.58 -13.24
N ALA A 184 10.43 -4.55 -14.16
CA ALA A 184 10.85 -4.36 -15.56
C ALA A 184 10.09 -3.20 -16.24
N LYS A 185 8.77 -3.09 -16.00
CA LYS A 185 7.97 -1.96 -16.50
C LYS A 185 8.39 -0.63 -15.88
N VAL A 186 8.57 -0.58 -14.57
CA VAL A 186 8.96 0.63 -13.83
C VAL A 186 10.33 1.15 -14.30
N PHE A 187 11.30 0.25 -14.48
CA PHE A 187 12.66 0.61 -14.90
C PHE A 187 12.86 0.63 -16.41
N ASN A 188 11.79 0.44 -17.20
CA ASN A 188 11.82 0.40 -18.67
C ASN A 188 12.89 -0.57 -19.21
N ALA A 189 12.90 -1.80 -18.70
CA ALA A 189 13.78 -2.89 -19.12
C ALA A 189 12.98 -4.06 -19.70
N ASP A 190 13.58 -4.89 -20.54
CA ASP A 190 12.94 -6.10 -21.06
C ASP A 190 12.66 -7.12 -19.94
N LYS A 191 13.62 -7.28 -19.03
CA LYS A 191 13.53 -8.16 -17.85
C LYS A 191 14.30 -7.57 -16.68
N THR A 192 13.81 -7.87 -15.48
CA THR A 192 14.48 -7.53 -14.21
C THR A 192 14.64 -8.79 -13.38
N TYR A 193 15.84 -9.01 -12.84
CA TYR A 193 16.14 -10.13 -11.93
C TYR A 193 16.44 -9.58 -10.53
N PHE A 194 15.82 -10.15 -9.51
CA PHE A 194 16.07 -9.77 -8.12
C PHE A 194 17.26 -10.55 -7.55
N VAL A 195 18.26 -9.83 -7.06
CA VAL A 195 19.48 -10.40 -6.46
C VAL A 195 19.56 -9.96 -5.01
N LEU A 196 19.50 -10.93 -4.09
CA LEU A 196 19.41 -10.67 -2.65
C LEU A 196 20.77 -10.50 -1.94
N ASN A 197 21.88 -10.53 -2.70
CA ASN A 197 23.24 -10.47 -2.17
C ASN A 197 24.07 -9.31 -2.76
N GLY A 198 23.39 -8.19 -3.00
CA GLY A 198 23.96 -6.93 -3.48
C GLY A 198 24.50 -6.96 -4.92
N THR A 199 24.87 -5.78 -5.42
CA THR A 199 25.33 -5.59 -6.82
C THR A 199 26.61 -6.37 -7.13
N SER A 200 27.46 -6.65 -6.14
CA SER A 200 28.63 -7.51 -6.30
C SER A 200 28.26 -8.91 -6.80
N SER A 201 27.14 -9.46 -6.32
CA SER A 201 26.63 -10.75 -6.81
C SER A 201 25.95 -10.60 -8.16
N SER A 202 25.24 -9.49 -8.42
CA SER A 202 24.65 -9.20 -9.73
C SER A 202 25.72 -9.15 -10.83
N ASN A 203 26.86 -8.50 -10.59
CA ASN A 203 27.99 -8.46 -11.52
C ASN A 203 28.51 -9.88 -11.81
N LYS A 204 28.63 -10.73 -10.79
CA LYS A 204 29.03 -12.13 -10.98
C LYS A 204 28.02 -12.90 -11.83
N VAL A 205 26.72 -12.70 -11.62
CA VAL A 205 25.67 -13.35 -12.43
C VAL A 205 25.82 -12.95 -13.90
N VAL A 206 25.94 -11.65 -14.19
CA VAL A 206 26.06 -11.14 -15.57
C VAL A 206 27.36 -11.62 -16.23
N LEU A 207 28.50 -11.48 -15.56
CA LEU A 207 29.80 -11.86 -16.14
C LEU A 207 29.89 -13.36 -16.38
N ASN A 208 29.43 -14.20 -15.44
CA ASN A 208 29.47 -15.65 -15.65
C ASN A 208 28.51 -16.12 -16.74
N ALA A 209 27.38 -15.42 -16.95
CA ALA A 209 26.43 -15.77 -18.00
C ALA A 209 26.96 -15.43 -19.42
N LEU A 210 27.70 -14.34 -19.57
CA LEU A 210 28.11 -13.80 -20.87
C LEU A 210 29.57 -14.10 -21.24
N TRP A 211 30.50 -14.10 -20.28
CA TRP A 211 31.94 -14.13 -20.56
C TRP A 211 32.37 -15.44 -21.24
N HIS A 212 31.73 -16.57 -20.94
CA HIS A 212 32.08 -17.85 -21.55
C HIS A 212 31.60 -17.99 -23.01
N GLN A 213 30.80 -17.06 -23.52
CA GLN A 213 30.32 -17.07 -24.92
C GLN A 213 31.24 -16.30 -25.89
N MET A 214 32.34 -15.71 -25.42
CA MET A 214 33.24 -14.86 -26.23
C MET A 214 34.64 -15.46 -26.51
N THR A 215 34.85 -16.74 -26.20
CA THR A 215 36.08 -17.51 -26.52
C THR A 215 35.72 -18.76 -27.30
#